data_AF-A0A1M4ZU09-F1
#
_entry.id   AF-A0A1M4ZU09-F1
#
_cell.length_a   1.000
_cell.length_b   1.000
_cell.length_c   1.000
_cell.angle_alpha   90.00
_cell.angle_beta   90.00
_cell.angle_gamma   90.00
#
_symmetry.space_group_name_H-M   'P 1'
#
loop_
_entity.id
_entity.type
_entity.pdbx_description
1 polymer ?
#
loop_
_entity_poly.entity_id
_entity_poly.type
_entity_poly.pdbx_seq_one_letter_code
_entity_poly.pdbx_strand_id
1 'polypeptide(L)'
;MKIWYTLLFLFSFFLVQAQEIIDKDALGKCRKELNKKTCLSDEDGDRILFYLDRCPKEKGSVENNGCPWPDEDNDGIIDKEDNCPDLTGPVENNGCPLVDTDGDGIFDKDDACPTQPGMVENLGCPLKKRDCGDLYEREKARYEKDIEQLKDMNFDSLFDAICGDPDFKTFFLLPKKVLFLRNSTIGGGPECGNDAYYDCKHFEKRIGSEVLNKFWNKNNFAKFRKKTGNGIIIPVSTLFGGGELFFGWENDENNFFVSTGNPSFYKGKITDDGRENNFYYVSPQKPLKDLALIRKDNKFTDLLEVSFGISIMPKYDSDAHLGFLIRLDFSNPKSGYFSQPAKYYQYKNGKWTVTKNFND
;
A
#
# COMPACT_ATOMS: atom_id res chain seq x y z
N MET A 1 23.75 79.09 74.80
CA MET A 1 23.16 78.77 76.11
C MET A 1 22.48 77.41 75.97
N LYS A 2 22.80 76.50 76.89
CA LYS A 2 22.18 75.20 77.28
C LYS A 2 20.65 75.09 76.97
N ILE A 3 19.95 73.96 76.75
CA ILE A 3 20.13 72.50 76.92
C ILE A 3 18.75 71.82 76.61
N TRP A 4 18.75 70.57 76.08
CA TRP A 4 17.76 69.44 76.23
C TRP A 4 16.26 69.59 75.81
N TYR A 5 15.49 68.54 75.48
CA TYR A 5 15.66 67.07 75.40
C TYR A 5 14.57 66.47 74.48
N THR A 6 14.95 65.41 73.77
CA THR A 6 14.19 64.19 73.38
C THR A 6 12.71 64.04 73.76
N LEU A 7 11.91 63.50 72.83
CA LEU A 7 11.23 62.22 73.06
C LEU A 7 10.86 61.52 71.73
N LEU A 8 11.24 60.24 71.64
CA LEU A 8 10.84 59.26 70.64
C LEU A 8 9.31 59.13 70.54
N PHE A 9 8.79 58.80 69.35
CA PHE A 9 7.96 57.58 69.21
C PHE A 9 7.90 57.13 67.74
N LEU A 10 8.30 55.88 67.54
CA LEU A 10 8.07 55.10 66.32
C LEU A 10 6.59 55.13 65.94
N PHE A 11 6.28 55.50 64.70
CA PHE A 11 5.15 54.93 63.99
C PHE A 11 5.56 54.67 62.55
N SER A 12 6.17 53.49 62.36
CA SER A 12 5.97 52.72 61.15
C SER A 12 4.47 52.60 60.88
N PHE A 13 4.14 52.43 59.60
CA PHE A 13 2.91 51.88 59.04
C PHE A 13 1.89 52.86 58.43
N PHE A 14 1.65 52.57 57.15
CA PHE A 14 0.54 52.95 56.29
C PHE A 14 0.49 54.38 55.79
N LEU A 15 1.32 54.65 54.76
CA LEU A 15 0.80 55.42 53.62
C LEU A 15 -0.37 54.63 53.04
N VAL A 16 -1.57 54.96 53.52
CA VAL A 16 -2.83 54.65 52.86
C VAL A 16 -2.76 55.29 51.48
N GLN A 17 -2.60 54.48 50.44
CA GLN A 17 -2.94 54.93 49.09
C GLN A 17 -4.45 55.17 49.09
N ALA A 18 -4.86 56.44 49.16
CA ALA A 18 -6.22 56.81 48.84
C ALA A 18 -6.43 56.48 47.35
N GLN A 19 -7.18 55.41 47.07
CA GLN A 19 -7.67 55.10 45.72
C GLN A 19 -8.40 56.35 45.20
N GLU A 20 -7.96 56.91 44.08
CA GLU A 20 -8.71 57.95 43.39
C GLU A 20 -10.09 57.40 43.03
N ILE A 21 -11.14 58.14 43.39
CA ILE A 21 -12.51 57.80 43.01
C ILE A 21 -12.65 58.06 41.51
N ILE A 22 -12.74 56.98 40.73
CA ILE A 22 -12.75 56.98 39.26
C ILE A 22 -13.98 57.72 38.71
N ASP A 23 -15.15 57.56 39.33
CA ASP A 23 -16.38 58.29 38.97
C ASP A 23 -17.12 58.82 40.21
N LYS A 24 -16.95 60.12 40.49
CA LYS A 24 -17.56 60.79 41.65
C LYS A 24 -19.07 60.91 41.52
N ASP A 25 -19.60 61.00 40.30
CA ASP A 25 -21.03 61.19 40.05
C ASP A 25 -21.79 59.87 40.19
N ALA A 26 -21.26 58.77 39.65
CA ALA A 26 -21.80 57.42 39.85
C ALA A 26 -21.79 57.02 41.33
N LEU A 27 -20.70 57.31 42.05
CA LEU A 27 -20.62 57.07 43.50
C LEU A 27 -21.62 57.94 44.28
N GLY A 28 -21.83 59.18 43.84
CA GLY A 28 -22.83 60.08 44.40
C GLY A 28 -24.25 59.57 44.21
N LYS A 29 -24.57 58.98 43.05
CA LYS A 29 -25.86 58.33 42.79
C LYS A 29 -26.06 57.08 43.63
N CYS A 30 -25.10 56.16 43.65
CA CYS A 30 -25.17 54.94 44.47
C CYS A 30 -25.43 55.27 45.96
N ARG A 31 -24.73 56.28 46.50
CA ARG A 31 -24.88 56.68 47.92
C ARG A 31 -26.24 57.29 48.28
N LYS A 32 -27.03 57.73 47.29
CA LYS A 32 -28.41 58.18 47.54
C LYS A 32 -29.36 57.01 47.77
N GLU A 33 -29.05 55.86 47.20
CA GLU A 33 -29.89 54.66 47.23
C GLU A 33 -29.39 53.62 48.25
N LEU A 34 -28.06 53.55 48.45
CA LEU A 34 -27.37 52.56 49.30
C LEU A 34 -26.35 53.24 50.22
N ASN A 35 -25.85 52.49 51.22
CA ASN A 35 -24.84 53.02 52.14
C ASN A 35 -23.43 53.02 51.52
N LYS A 36 -22.53 53.87 52.06
CA LYS A 36 -21.14 54.01 51.59
C LYS A 36 -20.35 52.70 51.56
N LYS A 37 -20.60 51.79 52.51
CA LYS A 37 -19.87 50.52 52.60
C LYS A 37 -20.26 49.61 51.44
N THR A 38 -21.54 49.50 51.11
CA THR A 38 -22.05 48.74 49.95
C THR A 38 -21.57 49.33 48.63
N CYS A 39 -21.65 50.66 48.45
CA CYS A 39 -21.15 51.26 47.21
C CYS A 39 -19.64 51.09 47.01
N LEU A 40 -18.87 50.81 48.06
CA LEU A 40 -17.41 50.61 47.99
C LEU A 40 -17.02 49.15 48.25
N SER A 41 -17.99 48.23 48.30
CA SER A 41 -17.69 46.80 48.32
C SER A 41 -17.51 46.27 46.89
N ASP A 42 -16.98 45.07 46.81
CA ASP A 42 -16.86 44.23 45.62
C ASP A 42 -17.55 42.91 46.04
N GLU A 43 -18.74 42.68 45.51
CA GLU A 43 -19.65 41.64 46.03
C GLU A 43 -19.34 40.26 45.44
N ASP A 44 -18.92 40.18 44.18
CA ASP A 44 -18.57 38.94 43.50
C ASP A 44 -17.05 38.68 43.46
N GLY A 45 -16.22 39.67 43.78
CA GLY A 45 -14.77 39.54 43.85
C GLY A 45 -14.06 39.67 42.50
N ASP A 46 -14.65 40.36 41.52
CA ASP A 46 -14.04 40.64 40.21
C ASP A 46 -13.12 41.87 40.20
N ARG A 47 -12.99 42.56 41.34
CA ARG A 47 -12.19 43.77 41.59
C ARG A 47 -12.77 45.05 40.99
N ILE A 48 -14.05 45.04 40.62
CA ILE A 48 -14.82 46.21 40.24
C ILE A 48 -15.71 46.56 41.43
N LEU A 49 -15.71 47.84 41.81
CA LEU A 49 -16.50 48.29 42.94
C LEU A 49 -17.98 48.26 42.56
N PHE A 50 -18.84 47.87 43.50
CA PHE A 50 -20.29 47.72 43.33
C PHE A 50 -20.97 48.87 42.56
N TYR A 51 -20.52 50.11 42.76
CA TYR A 51 -21.10 51.28 42.08
C TYR A 51 -20.68 51.46 40.61
N LEU A 52 -19.65 50.75 40.15
CA LEU A 52 -19.15 50.70 38.77
C LEU A 52 -19.52 49.39 38.08
N ASP A 53 -19.91 48.39 38.86
CA ASP A 53 -20.25 47.06 38.40
C ASP A 53 -21.71 46.97 37.97
N ARG A 54 -21.94 46.57 36.72
CA ARG A 54 -23.29 46.36 36.16
C ARG A 54 -23.87 45.01 36.56
N CYS A 55 -23.05 44.05 36.96
CA CYS A 55 -23.46 42.72 37.38
C CYS A 55 -22.87 42.35 38.75
N PRO A 56 -23.24 43.04 39.86
CA PRO A 56 -22.56 42.92 41.16
C PRO A 56 -22.55 41.54 41.85
N LYS A 57 -23.18 40.53 41.25
CA LYS A 57 -23.29 39.17 41.78
C LYS A 57 -22.61 38.13 40.87
N GLU A 58 -22.08 38.55 39.74
CA GLU A 58 -21.54 37.67 38.70
C GLU A 58 -20.25 38.28 38.15
N LYS A 59 -19.12 37.64 38.47
CA LYS A 59 -17.81 38.17 38.09
C LYS A 59 -17.73 38.49 36.60
N GLY A 60 -17.30 39.70 36.28
CA GLY A 60 -17.11 40.12 34.90
C GLY A 60 -15.76 40.74 34.61
N SER A 61 -15.62 41.18 33.36
CA SER A 61 -14.43 41.91 32.91
C SER A 61 -14.62 43.41 33.08
N VAL A 62 -13.52 44.14 33.30
CA VAL A 62 -13.54 45.62 33.32
C VAL A 62 -14.05 46.17 31.98
N GLU A 63 -13.72 45.52 30.87
CA GLU A 63 -14.17 45.90 29.53
C GLU A 63 -15.70 45.81 29.36
N ASN A 64 -16.34 44.86 30.06
CA ASN A 64 -17.80 44.69 30.08
C ASN A 64 -18.45 45.23 31.36
N ASN A 65 -17.80 46.19 32.03
CA ASN A 65 -18.31 46.85 33.25
C ASN A 65 -18.74 45.88 34.36
N GLY A 66 -17.95 44.84 34.61
CA GLY A 66 -18.24 43.85 35.66
C GLY A 66 -19.27 42.80 35.30
N CYS A 67 -19.71 42.74 34.05
CA CYS A 67 -20.51 41.62 33.56
C CYS A 67 -19.66 40.56 32.83
N PRO A 68 -20.02 39.27 32.91
CA PRO A 68 -19.48 38.26 32.02
C PRO A 68 -19.86 38.57 30.57
N TRP A 69 -19.04 38.14 29.60
CA TRP A 69 -19.45 38.17 28.20
C TRP A 69 -20.44 37.03 27.95
N PRO A 70 -21.50 37.26 27.15
CA PRO A 70 -22.39 36.19 26.71
C PRO A 70 -21.67 35.16 25.83
N ASP A 71 -22.24 33.96 25.83
CA ASP A 71 -21.94 32.81 24.98
C ASP A 71 -23.33 32.25 24.61
N GLU A 72 -23.89 32.76 23.51
CA GLU A 72 -25.31 32.57 23.17
C GLU A 72 -25.62 31.12 22.77
N ASP A 73 -24.69 30.45 22.09
CA ASP A 73 -24.86 29.06 21.65
C ASP A 73 -24.29 28.01 22.64
N ASN A 74 -23.55 28.45 23.65
CA ASN A 74 -22.94 27.64 24.71
C ASN A 74 -21.88 26.65 24.20
N ASP A 75 -21.10 27.03 23.19
CA ASP A 75 -19.98 26.22 22.69
C ASP A 75 -18.67 26.38 23.51
N GLY A 76 -18.66 27.36 24.43
CA GLY A 76 -17.54 27.67 25.32
C GLY A 76 -16.64 28.81 24.83
N ILE A 77 -16.99 29.47 23.72
CA ILE A 77 -16.35 30.67 23.20
C ILE A 77 -17.32 31.84 23.39
N ILE A 78 -16.85 32.94 23.97
CA ILE A 78 -17.70 34.11 24.17
C ILE A 78 -18.03 34.78 22.83
N ASP A 79 -19.23 35.36 22.69
CA ASP A 79 -19.72 35.96 21.42
C ASP A 79 -18.76 36.99 20.80
N LYS A 80 -17.90 37.62 21.63
CA LYS A 80 -16.89 38.58 21.18
C LYS A 80 -15.73 37.92 20.42
N GLU A 81 -15.46 36.66 20.70
CA GLU A 81 -14.35 35.85 20.15
C GLU A 81 -14.85 34.74 19.20
N ASP A 82 -16.15 34.54 19.11
CA ASP A 82 -16.82 33.59 18.24
C ASP A 82 -17.15 34.20 16.85
N ASN A 83 -16.81 33.47 15.79
CA ASN A 83 -17.14 33.86 14.42
C ASN A 83 -18.59 33.51 14.03
N CYS A 84 -19.25 32.61 14.76
CA CYS A 84 -20.62 32.17 14.57
C CYS A 84 -21.42 32.14 15.89
N PRO A 85 -21.69 33.29 16.54
CA PRO A 85 -22.26 33.34 17.90
C PRO A 85 -23.63 32.68 18.10
N ASP A 86 -24.33 32.31 17.01
CA ASP A 86 -25.62 31.66 17.03
C ASP A 86 -25.57 30.16 16.65
N LEU A 87 -24.39 29.59 16.41
CA LEU A 87 -24.21 28.24 15.90
C LEU A 87 -23.02 27.51 16.52
N THR A 88 -23.29 26.51 17.35
CA THR A 88 -22.24 25.80 18.10
C THR A 88 -21.11 25.26 17.23
N GLY A 89 -19.87 25.58 17.61
CA GLY A 89 -18.68 25.08 16.92
C GLY A 89 -17.51 24.75 17.83
N PRO A 90 -16.48 24.08 17.30
CA PRO A 90 -15.27 23.82 18.06
C PRO A 90 -14.36 25.06 18.10
N VAL A 91 -13.55 25.16 19.16
CA VAL A 91 -12.50 26.19 19.29
C VAL A 91 -11.54 26.18 18.11
N GLU A 92 -11.24 25.00 17.55
CA GLU A 92 -10.38 24.85 16.38
C GLU A 92 -10.94 25.51 15.11
N ASN A 93 -12.24 25.82 15.07
CA ASN A 93 -12.90 26.54 13.99
C ASN A 93 -13.47 27.90 14.43
N ASN A 94 -12.98 28.44 15.56
CA ASN A 94 -13.40 29.72 16.13
C ASN A 94 -14.93 29.81 16.32
N GLY A 95 -15.51 28.76 16.89
CA GLY A 95 -16.93 28.67 17.25
C GLY A 95 -17.88 28.44 16.10
N CYS A 96 -17.38 28.37 14.87
CA CYS A 96 -18.23 27.98 13.74
C CYS A 96 -18.35 26.45 13.58
N PRO A 97 -19.52 25.91 13.19
CA PRO A 97 -19.67 24.50 12.87
C PRO A 97 -18.71 24.05 11.77
N LEU A 98 -18.21 22.81 11.85
CA LEU A 98 -17.48 22.20 10.75
C LEU A 98 -18.47 21.70 9.69
N VAL A 99 -18.30 22.14 8.45
CA VAL A 99 -19.15 21.77 7.32
C VAL A 99 -18.47 20.66 6.52
N ASP A 100 -19.28 19.67 6.14
CA ASP A 100 -18.95 18.61 5.19
C ASP A 100 -20.05 18.65 4.12
N THR A 101 -19.75 19.35 3.02
CA THR A 101 -20.73 19.73 2.00
C THR A 101 -21.20 18.55 1.17
N ASP A 102 -20.35 17.54 0.94
CA ASP A 102 -20.70 16.36 0.14
C ASP A 102 -20.95 15.08 0.95
N GLY A 103 -20.69 15.13 2.26
CA GLY A 103 -21.06 14.09 3.22
C GLY A 103 -20.13 12.88 3.18
N ASP A 104 -18.88 13.03 2.75
CA ASP A 104 -17.92 11.94 2.69
C ASP A 104 -17.18 11.65 4.01
N GLY A 105 -17.42 12.49 5.03
CA GLY A 105 -16.83 12.39 6.36
C GLY A 105 -15.52 13.17 6.53
N ILE A 106 -15.13 13.98 5.55
CA ILE A 106 -13.99 14.91 5.60
C ILE A 106 -14.55 16.32 5.53
N PHE A 107 -14.21 17.16 6.49
CA PHE A 107 -14.70 18.53 6.50
C PHE A 107 -14.12 19.34 5.35
N ASP A 108 -14.88 20.30 4.81
CA ASP A 108 -14.55 21.13 3.65
C ASP A 108 -13.16 21.80 3.74
N LYS A 109 -12.69 22.08 4.96
CA LYS A 109 -11.36 22.67 5.21
C LYS A 109 -10.19 21.71 4.96
N ASP A 110 -10.45 20.41 5.08
CA ASP A 110 -9.49 19.30 4.94
C ASP A 110 -9.75 18.48 3.66
N ASP A 111 -10.85 18.77 2.96
CA ASP A 111 -11.25 18.13 1.70
C ASP A 111 -10.71 18.88 0.48
N ALA A 112 -10.01 18.16 -0.41
CA ALA A 112 -9.51 18.70 -1.66
C ALA A 112 -10.59 18.82 -2.76
N CYS A 113 -11.75 18.17 -2.57
CA CYS A 113 -12.91 18.17 -3.45
C CYS A 113 -14.25 18.38 -2.70
N PRO A 114 -14.50 19.52 -2.01
CA PRO A 114 -15.65 19.75 -1.10
C PRO A 114 -17.07 19.64 -1.66
N THR A 115 -17.25 19.19 -2.89
CA THR A 115 -18.55 19.11 -3.58
C THR A 115 -18.74 17.76 -4.28
N GLN A 116 -17.80 16.84 -4.11
CA GLN A 116 -17.78 15.54 -4.75
C GLN A 116 -17.24 14.50 -3.76
N PRO A 117 -18.10 13.58 -3.27
CA PRO A 117 -17.70 12.71 -2.18
C PRO A 117 -16.56 11.79 -2.60
N GLY A 118 -15.55 11.67 -1.73
CA GLY A 118 -14.35 10.87 -1.95
C GLY A 118 -13.97 9.99 -0.78
N MET A 119 -12.71 9.58 -0.79
CA MET A 119 -12.15 8.69 0.22
C MET A 119 -11.05 9.44 0.97
N VAL A 120 -10.88 9.14 2.26
CA VAL A 120 -9.81 9.74 3.09
C VAL A 120 -8.43 9.53 2.47
N GLU A 121 -8.18 8.36 1.86
CA GLU A 121 -6.92 8.05 1.17
C GLU A 121 -6.63 8.96 -0.02
N ASN A 122 -7.65 9.64 -0.55
CA ASN A 122 -7.57 10.56 -1.67
C ASN A 122 -8.00 11.98 -1.30
N LEU A 123 -7.92 12.35 -0.02
CA LEU A 123 -8.22 13.70 0.50
C LEU A 123 -9.62 14.19 0.10
N GLY A 124 -10.62 13.33 0.23
CA GLY A 124 -12.03 13.63 -0.08
C GLY A 124 -12.36 13.78 -1.56
N CYS A 125 -11.38 13.52 -2.43
CA CYS A 125 -11.66 13.45 -3.85
C CYS A 125 -12.14 12.04 -4.29
N PRO A 126 -13.09 11.96 -5.24
CA PRO A 126 -13.43 10.70 -5.87
C PRO A 126 -12.22 10.14 -6.63
N LEU A 127 -12.13 8.82 -6.71
CA LEU A 127 -11.17 8.19 -7.61
C LEU A 127 -11.47 8.65 -9.04
N LYS A 128 -10.47 9.19 -9.74
CA LYS A 128 -10.60 9.49 -11.16
C LYS A 128 -11.04 8.23 -11.89
N LYS A 129 -12.23 8.28 -12.51
CA LYS A 129 -12.66 7.22 -13.43
C LYS A 129 -11.58 7.08 -14.50
N ARG A 130 -11.00 5.90 -14.59
CA ARG A 130 -9.94 5.63 -15.55
C ARG A 130 -10.55 5.62 -16.95
N ASP A 131 -9.87 6.23 -17.91
CA ASP A 131 -10.25 6.08 -19.30
C ASP A 131 -9.85 4.68 -19.78
N CYS A 132 -10.85 3.80 -19.81
CA CYS A 132 -10.65 2.41 -20.13
C CYS A 132 -10.49 2.15 -21.63
N GLY A 133 -10.99 3.05 -22.48
CA GLY A 133 -10.70 3.01 -23.93
C GLY A 133 -9.22 3.28 -24.18
N ASP A 134 -8.70 4.33 -23.55
CA ASP A 134 -7.29 4.69 -23.62
C ASP A 134 -6.37 3.59 -23.05
N LEU A 135 -6.75 2.99 -21.91
CA LEU A 135 -6.00 1.87 -21.33
C LEU A 135 -5.95 0.67 -22.27
N TYR A 136 -7.09 0.29 -22.85
CA TYR A 136 -7.18 -0.82 -23.80
C TYR A 136 -6.25 -0.62 -24.99
N GLU A 137 -6.29 0.56 -25.62
CA GLU A 137 -5.45 0.86 -26.78
C GLU A 137 -3.96 0.90 -26.42
N ARG A 138 -3.59 1.42 -25.23
CA ARG A 138 -2.20 1.38 -24.75
C ARG A 138 -1.69 -0.04 -24.53
N GLU A 139 -2.50 -0.90 -23.91
CA GLU A 139 -2.14 -2.30 -23.66
C GLU A 139 -2.01 -3.10 -24.97
N LYS A 140 -2.95 -2.90 -25.89
CA LYS A 140 -2.91 -3.51 -27.23
C LYS A 140 -1.67 -3.07 -28.00
N ALA A 141 -1.38 -1.77 -28.06
CA ALA A 141 -0.20 -1.24 -28.73
C ALA A 141 1.10 -1.78 -28.12
N ARG A 142 1.16 -1.92 -26.79
CA ARG A 142 2.30 -2.55 -26.10
C ARG A 142 2.47 -4.01 -26.51
N TYR A 143 1.40 -4.80 -26.47
CA TYR A 143 1.44 -6.20 -26.88
C TYR A 143 1.90 -6.36 -28.33
N GLU A 144 1.36 -5.57 -29.26
CA GLU A 144 1.76 -5.62 -30.67
C GLU A 144 3.25 -5.26 -30.85
N LYS A 145 3.74 -4.22 -30.14
CA LYS A 145 5.15 -3.85 -30.11
C LYS A 145 6.04 -4.97 -29.54
N ASP A 146 5.60 -5.63 -28.48
CA ASP A 146 6.35 -6.72 -27.86
C ASP A 146 6.42 -7.94 -28.77
N ILE A 147 5.31 -8.32 -29.40
CA ILE A 147 5.26 -9.41 -30.38
C ILE A 147 6.21 -9.15 -31.54
N GLU A 148 6.30 -7.90 -32.02
CA GLU A 148 7.26 -7.54 -33.06
C GLU A 148 8.72 -7.74 -32.58
N GLN A 149 9.07 -7.20 -31.42
CA GLN A 149 10.42 -7.37 -30.85
C GLN A 149 10.78 -8.85 -30.60
N LEU A 150 9.81 -9.67 -30.20
CA LEU A 150 10.00 -11.11 -29.98
C LEU A 150 10.34 -11.90 -31.24
N LYS A 151 10.10 -11.36 -32.44
CA LYS A 151 10.45 -12.03 -33.72
C LYS A 151 11.96 -12.11 -33.90
N ASP A 152 12.69 -11.07 -33.53
CA ASP A 152 14.13 -10.95 -33.77
C ASP A 152 15.00 -11.54 -32.64
N MET A 153 14.38 -11.81 -31.50
CA MET A 153 15.05 -12.35 -30.31
C MET A 153 15.44 -13.81 -30.47
N ASN A 154 16.72 -14.11 -30.26
CA ASN A 154 17.25 -15.47 -30.32
C ASN A 154 17.17 -16.17 -28.95
N PHE A 155 16.07 -16.88 -28.70
CA PHE A 155 15.84 -17.61 -27.44
C PHE A 155 16.76 -18.81 -27.23
N ASP A 156 17.37 -19.36 -28.28
CA ASP A 156 18.36 -20.44 -28.14
C ASP A 156 19.62 -19.93 -27.44
N SER A 157 20.08 -18.76 -27.86
CA SER A 157 21.23 -18.10 -27.24
C SER A 157 20.93 -17.57 -25.83
N LEU A 158 19.67 -17.20 -25.54
CA LEU A 158 19.23 -16.86 -24.17
C LEU A 158 19.35 -18.08 -23.25
N PHE A 159 18.83 -19.23 -23.70
CA PHE A 159 18.91 -20.47 -22.94
C PHE A 159 20.36 -20.89 -22.69
N ASP A 160 21.24 -20.75 -23.70
CA ASP A 160 22.67 -21.03 -23.56
C ASP A 160 23.33 -20.08 -22.55
N ALA A 161 22.98 -18.80 -22.54
CA ALA A 161 23.48 -17.82 -21.57
C ALA A 161 23.08 -18.20 -20.13
N ILE A 162 21.82 -18.55 -19.91
CA ILE A 162 21.32 -19.01 -18.59
C ILE A 162 21.99 -20.33 -18.18
N CYS A 163 22.18 -21.26 -19.12
CA CYS A 163 22.93 -22.51 -18.88
C CYS A 163 24.42 -22.29 -18.57
N GLY A 164 25.00 -21.18 -19.00
CA GLY A 164 26.36 -20.77 -18.66
C GLY A 164 26.48 -20.18 -17.25
N ASP A 165 25.36 -19.75 -16.67
CA ASP A 165 25.31 -19.10 -15.37
C ASP A 165 25.82 -20.05 -14.26
N PRO A 166 26.79 -19.62 -13.42
CA PRO A 166 27.28 -20.43 -12.30
C PRO A 166 26.17 -20.99 -11.40
N ASP A 167 25.09 -20.22 -11.21
CA ASP A 167 24.00 -20.59 -10.31
C ASP A 167 23.22 -21.79 -10.84
N PHE A 168 23.17 -21.96 -12.17
CA PHE A 168 22.51 -23.09 -12.80
C PHE A 168 23.41 -24.32 -12.94
N LYS A 169 24.74 -24.18 -12.82
CA LYS A 169 25.67 -25.32 -12.95
C LYS A 169 25.44 -26.39 -11.89
N THR A 170 25.18 -25.99 -10.65
CA THR A 170 24.96 -26.91 -9.52
C THR A 170 23.76 -27.82 -9.72
N PHE A 171 22.73 -27.34 -10.42
CA PHE A 171 21.52 -28.08 -10.71
C PHE A 171 21.79 -29.36 -11.51
N PHE A 172 22.73 -29.31 -12.46
CA PHE A 172 23.06 -30.43 -13.34
C PHE A 172 24.08 -31.42 -12.75
N LEU A 173 24.63 -31.16 -11.56
CA LEU A 173 25.66 -32.02 -10.95
C LEU A 173 25.09 -33.30 -10.33
N LEU A 174 23.79 -33.34 -10.03
CA LEU A 174 23.18 -34.46 -9.31
C LEU A 174 22.09 -35.10 -10.16
N PRO A 175 22.14 -36.43 -10.40
CA PRO A 175 21.08 -37.13 -11.13
C PRO A 175 19.76 -36.99 -10.37
N LYS A 176 18.73 -36.50 -11.05
CA LYS A 176 17.38 -36.35 -10.50
C LYS A 176 16.48 -37.45 -11.07
N LYS A 177 15.82 -38.21 -10.20
CA LYS A 177 14.85 -39.23 -10.64
C LYS A 177 13.55 -38.59 -11.12
N VAL A 178 13.07 -37.58 -10.41
CA VAL A 178 11.89 -36.79 -10.74
C VAL A 178 12.24 -35.31 -10.57
N LEU A 179 11.83 -34.50 -11.54
CA LEU A 179 12.06 -33.06 -11.57
C LEU A 179 10.73 -32.34 -11.78
N PHE A 180 10.34 -31.48 -10.84
CA PHE A 180 9.23 -30.55 -11.06
C PHE A 180 9.77 -29.32 -11.79
N LEU A 181 9.29 -29.07 -13.01
CA LEU A 181 9.65 -27.89 -13.79
C LEU A 181 8.54 -26.85 -13.68
N ARG A 182 8.82 -25.78 -12.93
CA ARG A 182 7.98 -24.59 -12.84
C ARG A 182 8.37 -23.59 -13.91
N ASN A 183 7.36 -23.00 -14.53
CA ASN A 183 7.52 -21.83 -15.35
C ASN A 183 6.56 -20.77 -14.86
N SER A 184 7.07 -19.55 -14.73
CA SER A 184 6.23 -18.41 -14.41
C SER A 184 6.61 -17.24 -15.30
N THR A 185 5.72 -16.90 -16.23
CA THR A 185 5.77 -15.57 -16.85
C THR A 185 4.94 -14.64 -15.99
N ILE A 186 5.61 -13.89 -15.14
CA ILE A 186 4.96 -12.87 -14.32
C ILE A 186 4.92 -11.60 -15.16
N GLY A 187 3.77 -11.36 -15.80
CA GLY A 187 3.39 -10.04 -16.28
C GLY A 187 2.70 -9.28 -15.16
N GLY A 188 2.69 -7.95 -15.23
CA GLY A 188 1.77 -7.17 -14.42
C GLY A 188 0.35 -7.64 -14.69
N GLY A 189 -0.43 -7.87 -13.63
CA GLY A 189 -1.88 -8.00 -13.76
C GLY A 189 -2.42 -6.77 -14.49
N PRO A 190 -3.53 -6.89 -15.23
CA PRO A 190 -4.10 -5.74 -15.89
C PRO A 190 -4.44 -4.64 -14.87
N GLU A 191 -4.29 -3.38 -15.27
CA GLU A 191 -4.64 -2.25 -14.41
C GLU A 191 -6.16 -2.15 -14.19
N CYS A 192 -6.97 -2.71 -15.11
CA CYS A 192 -8.43 -2.82 -15.06
C CYS A 192 -8.85 -4.21 -15.54
N GLY A 193 -9.93 -4.80 -14.99
CA GLY A 193 -10.35 -6.17 -15.35
C GLY A 193 -11.76 -6.25 -15.91
N ASN A 194 -12.13 -7.41 -16.49
CA ASN A 194 -13.51 -7.71 -16.89
C ASN A 194 -14.38 -8.19 -15.69
N ASP A 195 -13.92 -7.98 -14.46
CA ASP A 195 -14.67 -8.31 -13.23
C ASP A 195 -15.78 -7.28 -13.03
N ALA A 196 -16.92 -7.65 -12.45
CA ALA A 196 -18.02 -6.72 -12.19
C ALA A 196 -17.61 -5.53 -11.30
N TYR A 197 -16.53 -5.67 -10.52
CA TYR A 197 -15.93 -4.58 -9.76
C TYR A 197 -15.26 -3.51 -10.64
N TYR A 198 -14.77 -3.89 -11.82
CA TYR A 198 -14.11 -3.01 -12.78
C TYR A 198 -15.04 -2.78 -13.97
N ASP A 199 -15.53 -1.56 -14.17
CA ASP A 199 -16.49 -1.19 -15.23
C ASP A 199 -15.86 -1.14 -16.65
N CYS A 200 -14.83 -1.96 -16.91
CA CYS A 200 -13.88 -1.74 -18.00
C CYS A 200 -13.46 -3.00 -18.73
N LYS A 201 -13.56 -2.97 -20.06
CA LYS A 201 -13.03 -4.04 -20.91
C LYS A 201 -11.51 -3.98 -20.97
N HIS A 202 -10.85 -5.11 -20.74
CA HIS A 202 -9.38 -5.23 -20.79
C HIS A 202 -8.87 -5.89 -22.09
N PHE A 203 -7.64 -5.56 -22.50
CA PHE A 203 -6.93 -6.26 -23.57
C PHE A 203 -6.29 -7.56 -23.07
N GLU A 204 -7.01 -8.67 -23.21
CA GLU A 204 -6.68 -9.96 -22.57
C GLU A 204 -5.37 -10.63 -23.00
N LYS A 205 -4.78 -10.24 -24.14
CA LYS A 205 -3.56 -10.92 -24.61
C LYS A 205 -2.34 -10.50 -23.79
N ARG A 206 -1.46 -11.48 -23.58
CA ARG A 206 -0.18 -11.32 -22.88
C ARG A 206 0.88 -12.08 -23.66
N ILE A 207 2.10 -11.57 -23.65
CA ILE A 207 3.23 -12.21 -24.33
C ILE A 207 3.79 -13.44 -23.58
N GLY A 208 3.20 -13.82 -22.45
CA GLY A 208 3.73 -14.86 -21.56
C GLY A 208 3.84 -16.21 -22.27
N SER A 209 2.76 -16.65 -22.91
CA SER A 209 2.70 -17.90 -23.66
C SER A 209 3.68 -17.91 -24.83
N GLU A 210 3.80 -16.81 -25.57
CA GLU A 210 4.74 -16.67 -26.68
C GLU A 210 6.20 -16.73 -26.22
N VAL A 211 6.52 -16.05 -25.11
CA VAL A 211 7.85 -16.10 -24.48
C VAL A 211 8.18 -17.51 -24.01
N LEU A 212 7.25 -18.19 -23.33
CA LEU A 212 7.45 -19.57 -22.87
C LEU A 212 7.64 -20.54 -24.04
N ASN A 213 6.82 -20.44 -25.08
CA ASN A 213 6.91 -21.30 -26.26
C ASN A 213 8.24 -21.09 -27.01
N LYS A 214 8.69 -19.83 -27.15
CA LYS A 214 9.99 -19.51 -27.76
C LYS A 214 11.16 -19.98 -26.90
N PHE A 215 11.08 -19.81 -25.58
CA PHE A 215 12.13 -20.24 -24.65
C PHE A 215 12.24 -21.76 -24.55
N TRP A 216 11.11 -22.47 -24.42
CA TRP A 216 11.03 -23.93 -24.33
C TRP A 216 10.78 -24.61 -25.68
N ASN A 217 11.32 -24.02 -26.74
CA ASN A 217 11.30 -24.65 -28.06
C ASN A 217 12.01 -26.03 -28.03
N LYS A 218 11.81 -26.80 -29.09
CA LYS A 218 12.36 -28.16 -29.23
C LYS A 218 13.87 -28.25 -29.01
N ASN A 219 14.63 -27.27 -29.49
CA ASN A 219 16.10 -27.25 -29.36
C ASN A 219 16.51 -27.03 -27.90
N ASN A 220 15.98 -25.98 -27.26
CA ASN A 220 16.27 -25.67 -25.86
C ASN A 220 15.83 -26.79 -24.92
N PHE A 221 14.68 -27.39 -25.16
CA PHE A 221 14.24 -28.54 -24.37
C PHE A 221 15.16 -29.75 -24.56
N ALA A 222 15.62 -30.04 -25.78
CA ALA A 222 16.60 -31.11 -26.01
C ALA A 222 17.94 -30.84 -25.28
N LYS A 223 18.44 -29.60 -25.30
CA LYS A 223 19.62 -29.19 -24.52
C LYS A 223 19.41 -29.39 -23.02
N PHE A 224 18.24 -28.98 -22.51
CA PHE A 224 17.86 -29.18 -21.11
C PHE A 224 17.81 -30.66 -20.72
N ARG A 225 17.20 -31.50 -21.56
CA ARG A 225 17.14 -32.96 -21.36
C ARG A 225 18.53 -33.60 -21.35
N LYS A 226 19.41 -33.20 -22.28
CA LYS A 226 20.79 -33.69 -22.31
C LYS A 226 21.54 -33.41 -21.00
N LYS A 227 21.27 -32.27 -20.36
CA LYS A 227 21.89 -31.89 -19.08
C LYS A 227 21.22 -32.51 -17.84
N THR A 228 19.92 -32.76 -17.89
CA THR A 228 19.16 -33.35 -16.76
C THR A 228 19.11 -34.88 -16.76
N GLY A 229 19.45 -35.52 -17.88
CA GLY A 229 19.56 -36.97 -18.02
C GLY A 229 18.20 -37.67 -18.18
N ASN A 230 18.10 -38.88 -17.62
CA ASN A 230 16.96 -39.79 -17.82
C ASN A 230 15.86 -39.65 -16.75
N GLY A 231 15.89 -38.61 -15.92
CA GLY A 231 14.84 -38.34 -14.94
C GLY A 231 13.48 -38.04 -15.58
N ILE A 232 12.41 -38.29 -14.85
CA ILE A 232 11.06 -37.85 -15.19
C ILE A 232 10.96 -36.33 -14.98
N ILE A 233 10.39 -35.60 -15.94
CA ILE A 233 10.03 -34.18 -15.74
C ILE A 233 8.53 -34.08 -15.60
N ILE A 234 8.08 -33.41 -14.55
CA ILE A 234 6.68 -33.08 -14.31
C ILE A 234 6.55 -31.56 -14.43
N PRO A 235 5.92 -31.06 -15.50
CA PRO A 235 5.60 -29.64 -15.63
C PRO A 235 4.53 -29.25 -14.60
N VAL A 236 4.75 -28.16 -13.87
CA VAL A 236 3.78 -27.66 -12.88
C VAL A 236 3.67 -26.13 -13.01
N SER A 237 2.47 -25.58 -13.01
CA SER A 237 2.26 -24.14 -13.22
C SER A 237 2.45 -23.33 -11.95
N THR A 238 2.09 -23.85 -10.76
CA THR A 238 2.25 -23.15 -9.48
C THR A 238 2.59 -24.10 -8.32
N LEU A 239 3.45 -23.60 -7.43
CA LEU A 239 3.71 -24.10 -6.07
C LEU A 239 4.10 -22.87 -5.25
N PHE A 240 3.14 -22.01 -4.91
CA PHE A 240 3.41 -20.88 -4.02
C PHE A 240 2.21 -20.61 -3.12
N GLY A 241 2.45 -20.61 -1.81
CA GLY A 241 1.61 -19.96 -0.81
C GLY A 241 0.33 -20.66 -0.34
N GLY A 242 -0.10 -21.76 -0.95
CA GLY A 242 -1.29 -22.46 -0.46
C GLY A 242 -1.70 -23.64 -1.31
N GLY A 243 -1.50 -24.84 -0.77
CA GLY A 243 -2.37 -25.98 -1.01
C GLY A 243 -2.31 -26.66 -2.37
N GLU A 244 -2.51 -25.99 -3.50
CA GLU A 244 -2.96 -26.66 -4.72
C GLU A 244 -1.84 -26.84 -5.76
N LEU A 245 -1.66 -28.08 -6.22
CA LEU A 245 -0.81 -28.42 -7.35
C LEU A 245 -1.61 -28.31 -8.64
N PHE A 246 -1.31 -27.30 -9.45
CA PHE A 246 -1.83 -27.22 -10.81
C PHE A 246 -0.89 -27.96 -11.77
N PHE A 247 -1.28 -29.17 -12.11
CA PHE A 247 -0.73 -29.88 -13.26
C PHE A 247 -1.45 -29.34 -14.50
N GLY A 248 -0.71 -28.84 -15.49
CA GLY A 248 -1.29 -28.24 -16.69
C GLY A 248 -2.40 -29.12 -17.27
N TRP A 249 -3.58 -28.55 -17.45
CA TRP A 249 -4.75 -29.27 -17.96
C TRP A 249 -4.57 -29.57 -19.46
N GLU A 250 -5.33 -30.55 -19.96
CA GLU A 250 -5.18 -31.11 -21.31
C GLU A 250 -5.48 -30.10 -22.45
N ASN A 251 -5.92 -28.87 -22.14
CA ASN A 251 -6.25 -27.80 -23.10
C ASN A 251 -5.87 -26.39 -22.62
N ASP A 252 -4.98 -26.26 -21.63
CA ASP A 252 -4.52 -24.94 -21.20
C ASP A 252 -3.56 -24.37 -22.27
N GLU A 253 -3.81 -23.15 -22.76
CA GLU A 253 -2.89 -22.43 -23.66
C GLU A 253 -1.50 -22.24 -23.02
N ASN A 254 -1.40 -22.40 -21.69
CA ASN A 254 -0.16 -22.42 -20.91
C ASN A 254 0.52 -23.80 -20.85
N ASN A 255 -0.05 -24.84 -21.46
CA ASN A 255 0.58 -26.16 -21.58
C ASN A 255 1.64 -26.14 -22.69
N PHE A 256 2.72 -25.38 -22.43
CA PHE A 256 3.81 -25.09 -23.36
C PHE A 256 4.44 -26.33 -23.98
N PHE A 257 4.32 -27.45 -23.29
CA PHE A 257 4.87 -28.72 -23.70
C PHE A 257 4.01 -29.41 -24.78
N VAL A 258 2.70 -29.29 -24.67
CA VAL A 258 1.75 -29.71 -25.70
C VAL A 258 1.86 -28.80 -26.93
N SER A 259 1.95 -27.49 -26.73
CA SER A 259 2.04 -26.51 -27.84
C SER A 259 3.35 -26.60 -28.64
N THR A 260 4.46 -27.00 -28.01
CA THR A 260 5.79 -27.04 -28.66
C THR A 260 6.07 -28.34 -29.43
N GLY A 261 5.17 -29.33 -29.39
CA GLY A 261 5.34 -30.60 -30.11
C GLY A 261 6.54 -31.44 -29.64
N ASN A 262 6.98 -31.25 -28.39
CA ASN A 262 8.06 -32.03 -27.79
C ASN A 262 7.62 -33.50 -27.60
N PRO A 263 8.44 -34.51 -27.94
CA PRO A 263 7.97 -35.90 -27.92
C PRO A 263 7.85 -36.53 -26.52
N SER A 264 6.89 -37.45 -26.41
CA SER A 264 6.63 -38.41 -25.31
C SER A 264 6.09 -37.83 -23.99
N PHE A 265 4.90 -37.24 -24.04
CA PHE A 265 4.07 -37.04 -22.86
C PHE A 265 3.34 -38.31 -22.46
N TYR A 266 3.38 -38.59 -21.17
CA TYR A 266 2.65 -39.71 -20.57
C TYR A 266 1.70 -39.16 -19.50
N LYS A 267 0.59 -39.86 -19.31
CA LYS A 267 -0.41 -39.53 -18.30
C LYS A 267 -0.06 -40.27 -17.00
N GLY A 268 -0.13 -39.57 -15.89
CA GLY A 268 0.03 -40.10 -14.55
C GLY A 268 -1.20 -39.77 -13.70
N LYS A 269 -1.25 -40.35 -12.50
CA LYS A 269 -2.29 -40.10 -11.50
C LYS A 269 -1.67 -39.55 -10.23
N ILE A 270 -2.28 -38.52 -9.64
CA ILE A 270 -1.94 -38.05 -8.30
C ILE A 270 -3.13 -38.21 -7.38
N THR A 271 -2.89 -38.75 -6.19
CA THR A 271 -3.82 -38.73 -5.07
C THR A 271 -3.37 -37.65 -4.09
N ASP A 272 -4.18 -36.62 -3.93
CA ASP A 272 -3.85 -35.40 -3.20
C ASP A 272 -4.87 -35.16 -2.08
N ASP A 273 -4.46 -35.40 -0.83
CA ASP A 273 -5.34 -35.38 0.35
C ASP A 273 -6.68 -36.13 0.11
N GLY A 274 -6.58 -37.27 -0.58
CA GLY A 274 -7.71 -38.14 -0.91
C GLY A 274 -8.43 -37.83 -2.24
N ARG A 275 -8.05 -36.77 -2.95
CA ARG A 275 -8.61 -36.42 -4.27
C ARG A 275 -7.73 -36.94 -5.39
N GLU A 276 -8.30 -37.68 -6.34
CA GLU A 276 -7.56 -38.16 -7.51
C GLU A 276 -7.62 -37.17 -8.69
N ASN A 277 -6.47 -36.85 -9.26
CA ASN A 277 -6.33 -36.03 -10.46
C ASN A 277 -5.36 -36.68 -11.46
N ASN A 278 -5.49 -36.33 -12.74
CA ASN A 278 -4.52 -36.73 -13.77
C ASN A 278 -3.48 -35.63 -13.97
N PHE A 279 -2.26 -36.02 -14.37
CA PHE A 279 -1.22 -35.08 -14.78
C PHE A 279 -0.39 -35.60 -15.95
N TYR A 280 0.37 -34.71 -16.60
CA TYR A 280 1.30 -35.06 -17.66
C TYR A 280 2.74 -35.02 -17.18
N TYR A 281 3.57 -35.90 -17.72
CA TYR A 281 5.00 -35.90 -17.50
C TYR A 281 5.76 -36.31 -18.75
N VAL A 282 7.04 -35.94 -18.79
CA VAL A 282 8.01 -36.34 -19.81
C VAL A 282 8.91 -37.41 -19.24
N SER A 283 9.07 -38.51 -19.97
CA SER A 283 9.99 -39.60 -19.65
C SER A 283 10.82 -39.94 -20.89
N PRO A 284 12.11 -40.32 -20.73
CA PRO A 284 12.96 -40.72 -21.87
C PRO A 284 12.49 -42.00 -22.55
N GLN A 285 11.71 -42.83 -21.83
CA GLN A 285 11.17 -44.08 -22.33
C GLN A 285 9.68 -44.20 -21.97
N LYS A 286 8.94 -44.94 -22.79
CA LYS A 286 7.54 -45.28 -22.48
C LYS A 286 7.51 -46.08 -21.18
N PRO A 287 6.86 -45.59 -20.14
CA PRO A 287 6.83 -46.27 -18.86
C PRO A 287 5.96 -47.53 -18.97
N LEU A 288 6.39 -48.59 -18.27
CA LEU A 288 5.67 -49.88 -18.25
C LEU A 288 4.37 -49.80 -17.43
N LYS A 289 4.27 -48.83 -16.52
CA LYS A 289 3.10 -48.54 -15.69
C LYS A 289 2.94 -47.03 -15.60
N ASP A 290 1.71 -46.57 -15.50
CA ASP A 290 1.42 -45.16 -15.28
C ASP A 290 2.06 -44.70 -13.96
N LEU A 291 2.63 -43.49 -13.97
CA LEU A 291 3.22 -42.89 -12.78
C LEU A 291 2.11 -42.52 -11.81
N ALA A 292 2.19 -43.04 -10.58
CA ALA A 292 1.28 -42.70 -9.49
C ALA A 292 2.04 -41.88 -8.43
N LEU A 293 1.47 -40.75 -8.00
CA LEU A 293 2.00 -39.90 -6.95
C LEU A 293 1.00 -39.79 -5.81
N ILE A 294 1.49 -39.72 -4.57
CA ILE A 294 0.66 -39.49 -3.40
C ILE A 294 1.19 -38.25 -2.69
N ARG A 295 0.29 -37.29 -2.44
CA ARG A 295 0.55 -36.10 -1.62
C ARG A 295 -0.41 -36.08 -0.44
N LYS A 296 0.15 -35.89 0.75
CA LYS A 296 -0.58 -35.78 2.02
C LYS A 296 -0.02 -34.64 2.84
N ASP A 297 -0.89 -33.79 3.40
CA ASP A 297 -0.48 -32.65 4.24
C ASP A 297 0.55 -31.74 3.52
N ASN A 298 0.31 -31.48 2.23
CA ASN A 298 1.20 -30.73 1.32
C ASN A 298 2.60 -31.35 1.08
N LYS A 299 2.81 -32.65 1.33
CA LYS A 299 4.10 -33.33 1.11
C LYS A 299 3.91 -34.58 0.25
N PHE A 300 4.77 -34.79 -0.76
CA PHE A 300 4.75 -36.05 -1.49
C PHE A 300 5.33 -37.16 -0.61
N THR A 301 4.61 -38.28 -0.49
CA THR A 301 5.04 -39.38 0.40
C THR A 301 6.09 -40.27 -0.26
N ASP A 302 6.07 -40.36 -1.60
CA ASP A 302 6.84 -41.35 -2.36
C ASP A 302 7.98 -40.72 -3.17
N LEU A 303 8.25 -39.42 -2.98
CA LEU A 303 9.26 -38.68 -3.73
C LEU A 303 10.22 -37.92 -2.82
N LEU A 304 11.52 -38.08 -3.08
CA LEU A 304 12.53 -37.08 -2.70
C LEU A 304 12.49 -35.98 -3.77
N GLU A 305 11.68 -34.96 -3.50
CA GLU A 305 11.35 -33.91 -4.46
C GLU A 305 12.57 -33.05 -4.82
N VAL A 306 12.67 -32.61 -6.08
CA VAL A 306 13.47 -31.43 -6.42
C VAL A 306 12.63 -30.61 -7.37
N SER A 307 12.32 -29.37 -6.98
CA SER A 307 11.62 -28.43 -7.86
C SER A 307 12.62 -27.42 -8.39
N PHE A 308 12.56 -27.21 -9.70
CA PHE A 308 13.26 -26.15 -10.40
C PHE A 308 12.23 -25.28 -11.09
N GLY A 309 12.34 -23.98 -10.88
CA GLY A 309 11.54 -22.97 -11.55
C GLY A 309 12.41 -21.99 -12.30
N ILE A 310 11.93 -21.58 -13.45
CA ILE A 310 12.43 -20.39 -14.12
C ILE A 310 11.29 -19.39 -14.26
N SER A 311 11.50 -18.22 -13.66
CA SER A 311 10.62 -17.07 -13.79
C SER A 311 11.19 -16.15 -14.87
N ILE A 312 10.41 -15.85 -15.91
CA ILE A 312 10.79 -14.96 -17.02
C ILE A 312 9.83 -13.77 -17.02
N MET A 313 10.30 -12.61 -16.58
CA MET A 313 9.45 -11.43 -16.39
C MET A 313 9.81 -10.36 -17.44
N PRO A 314 8.85 -9.91 -18.28
CA PRO A 314 9.09 -8.81 -19.20
C PRO A 314 9.48 -7.54 -18.46
N LYS A 315 10.54 -6.88 -18.92
CA LYS A 315 11.00 -5.57 -18.44
C LYS A 315 11.47 -4.71 -19.60
N TYR A 316 11.41 -3.40 -19.42
CA TYR A 316 11.74 -2.44 -20.47
C TYR A 316 12.89 -1.54 -20.01
N ASP A 317 13.80 -1.22 -20.92
CA ASP A 317 14.78 -0.15 -20.69
C ASP A 317 14.16 1.24 -20.90
N SER A 318 14.93 2.30 -20.73
CA SER A 318 14.47 3.70 -20.89
C SER A 318 13.93 4.01 -22.27
N ASP A 319 14.38 3.28 -23.29
CA ASP A 319 14.00 3.44 -24.69
C ASP A 319 12.85 2.48 -25.08
N ALA A 320 12.24 1.84 -24.07
CA ALA A 320 11.17 0.86 -24.21
C ALA A 320 11.55 -0.36 -25.08
N HIS A 321 12.81 -0.78 -25.06
CA HIS A 321 13.23 -2.07 -25.58
C HIS A 321 12.89 -3.18 -24.59
N LEU A 322 12.27 -4.24 -25.09
CA LEU A 322 11.90 -5.41 -24.30
C LEU A 322 13.16 -6.21 -23.92
N GLY A 323 13.22 -6.60 -22.65
CA GLY A 323 14.16 -7.55 -22.08
C GLY A 323 13.47 -8.40 -21.02
N PHE A 324 14.22 -9.29 -20.38
CA PHE A 324 13.67 -10.23 -19.42
C PHE A 324 14.45 -10.23 -18.12
N LEU A 325 13.74 -9.98 -17.02
CA LEU A 325 14.23 -10.27 -15.70
C LEU A 325 14.01 -11.76 -15.43
N ILE A 326 15.10 -12.51 -15.27
CA ILE A 326 15.08 -13.96 -15.12
C ILE A 326 15.50 -14.32 -13.71
N ARG A 327 14.67 -15.12 -13.03
CA ARG A 327 14.97 -15.66 -11.70
C ARG A 327 14.90 -17.18 -11.73
N LEU A 328 15.87 -17.82 -11.10
CA LEU A 328 15.88 -19.27 -10.91
C LEU A 328 15.41 -19.59 -9.49
N ASP A 329 14.46 -20.51 -9.39
CA ASP A 329 13.74 -20.84 -8.17
C ASP A 329 13.96 -22.33 -7.85
N PHE A 330 14.50 -22.64 -6.68
CA PHE A 330 14.88 -24.00 -6.30
C PHE A 330 14.16 -24.44 -5.04
N SER A 331 13.76 -25.72 -5.00
CA SER A 331 13.27 -26.36 -3.79
C SER A 331 13.85 -27.75 -3.65
N ASN A 332 14.29 -28.08 -2.44
CA ASN A 332 14.77 -29.41 -2.06
C ASN A 332 14.28 -29.73 -0.63
N PRO A 333 13.69 -30.91 -0.37
CA PRO A 333 13.22 -31.35 0.94
C PRO A 333 14.24 -31.19 2.07
N LYS A 334 15.54 -31.28 1.77
CA LYS A 334 16.61 -31.14 2.78
C LYS A 334 17.02 -29.70 3.05
N SER A 335 16.95 -28.81 2.06
CA SER A 335 17.51 -27.46 2.14
C SER A 335 16.45 -26.35 2.04
N GLY A 336 15.17 -26.72 1.91
CA GLY A 336 14.07 -25.78 1.77
C GLY A 336 13.98 -25.15 0.38
N TYR A 337 13.18 -24.09 0.30
CA TYR A 337 12.97 -23.27 -0.89
C TYR A 337 13.93 -22.07 -0.88
N PHE A 338 14.55 -21.77 -2.01
CA PHE A 338 15.35 -20.56 -2.20
C PHE A 338 15.30 -20.10 -3.65
N SER A 339 15.45 -18.79 -3.86
CA SER A 339 15.54 -18.18 -5.18
C SER A 339 16.89 -17.52 -5.36
N GLN A 340 17.43 -17.56 -6.57
CA GLN A 340 18.63 -16.81 -6.93
C GLN A 340 18.30 -15.33 -7.14
N PRO A 341 19.32 -14.44 -7.11
CA PRO A 341 19.18 -13.10 -7.63
C PRO A 341 18.59 -13.08 -9.04
N ALA A 342 17.67 -12.16 -9.26
CA ALA A 342 17.08 -12.00 -10.58
C ALA A 342 18.08 -11.24 -11.47
N LYS A 343 18.30 -11.72 -12.69
CA LYS A 343 19.25 -11.11 -13.64
C LYS A 343 18.48 -10.56 -14.83
N TYR A 344 18.75 -9.32 -15.20
CA TYR A 344 18.09 -8.68 -16.34
C TYR A 344 18.90 -8.90 -17.61
N TYR A 345 18.27 -9.61 -18.55
CA TYR A 345 18.80 -9.93 -19.85
C TYR A 345 18.18 -9.01 -20.89
N GLN A 346 19.03 -8.23 -21.56
CA GLN A 346 18.64 -7.37 -22.67
C GLN A 346 19.16 -7.95 -23.98
N TYR A 347 18.33 -7.97 -25.02
CA TYR A 347 18.75 -8.35 -26.36
C TYR A 347 19.10 -7.09 -27.16
N LYS A 348 20.38 -6.95 -27.54
CA LYS A 348 20.88 -5.83 -28.36
C LYS A 348 21.88 -6.37 -29.38
N ASN A 349 21.80 -5.88 -30.62
CA ASN A 349 22.72 -6.24 -31.71
C ASN A 349 22.88 -7.77 -31.91
N GLY A 350 21.78 -8.52 -31.82
CA GLY A 350 21.79 -9.98 -32.03
C GLY A 350 22.34 -10.80 -30.86
N LYS A 351 22.56 -10.19 -29.69
CA LYS A 351 23.14 -10.87 -28.52
C LYS A 351 22.40 -10.52 -27.22
N TRP A 352 22.29 -11.51 -26.34
CA TRP A 352 21.85 -11.31 -24.96
C TRP A 352 23.00 -10.82 -24.08
N THR A 353 22.74 -9.77 -23.32
CA THR A 353 23.66 -9.23 -22.32
C THR A 353 22.97 -9.11 -20.98
N VAL A 354 23.65 -9.53 -19.90
CA VAL A 354 23.20 -9.25 -18.54
C VAL A 354 23.54 -7.79 -18.24
N THR A 355 22.53 -6.96 -18.04
CA THR A 355 22.70 -5.51 -17.86
C THR A 355 22.56 -5.09 -16.40
N LYS A 356 21.90 -5.90 -15.58
CA LYS A 356 21.75 -5.65 -14.14
C LYS A 356 21.50 -6.95 -13.39
N ASN A 357 22.17 -7.11 -12.25
CA ASN A 357 21.78 -8.07 -11.23
C ASN A 357 20.84 -7.35 -10.26
N PHE A 358 19.62 -7.85 -10.10
CA PHE A 358 18.67 -7.36 -9.13
C PHE A 358 18.82 -8.23 -7.87
N ASN A 359 19.56 -7.70 -6.90
CA ASN A 359 19.56 -7.99 -5.46
C ASN A 359 20.74 -7.23 -4.81
N ASP A 360 20.75 -5.89 -4.92
CA ASP A 360 21.37 -5.01 -3.92
C ASP A 360 20.24 -4.29 -3.18
#